data_AF-A0A4Q2Z7T4-F1
#
_entry.id   AF-A0A4Q2Z7T4-F1
#
_cell.length_a   1.000
_cell.length_b   1.000
_cell.length_c   1.000
_cell.angle_alpha   90.00
_cell.angle_beta   90.00
_cell.angle_gamma   90.00
#
_symmetry.space_group_name_H-M   'P 1'
#
loop_
_entity.id
_entity.type
_entity.pdbx_description
1 polymer ?
#
loop_
_entity_poly.entity_id
_entity_poly.type
_entity_poly.pdbx_seq_one_letter_code
_entity_poly.pdbx_strand_id
1 'polypeptide(L)'
;MFTESLARTIFGRLTFESFPIHEPILLVTKYKLWGWLWTEWFTTVDHKKIGIMYIILGIIMLLRGFADALMMRLQQAMAFGGAEGYLNAHHYDQVFSAHGTIMIFFVAIPLVVGLVNYVMPLQIGARDVAFPFLNNLSFWLTVAGALLVMVSLFVGEFSRGGWLNYVPVTNLQNSPDTGPDYYLWALQIAGVGTTLSAINMVVTIIKMRAPGMTMMKMPVFCWTALCSNVLAIAIFPVLTGAFALLMLDRYIGTNFFTNDLGGNPMMYWNLVWI
;
A
#
# COMPACT_ATOMS: atom_id res chain seq x y z
N MET A 1 39.18 26.28 11.55
CA MET A 1 40.21 25.34 11.07
C MET A 1 40.01 23.96 11.71
N PHE A 2 38.79 23.41 11.66
CA PHE A 2 38.53 21.99 11.90
C PHE A 2 38.58 21.33 10.52
N THR A 3 39.76 20.86 10.19
CA THR A 3 40.19 20.49 8.83
C THR A 3 39.48 19.22 8.35
N GLU A 4 39.13 19.21 7.05
CA GLU A 4 38.54 18.11 6.25
C GLU A 4 39.05 16.69 6.57
N SER A 5 40.24 16.59 7.14
CA SER A 5 40.84 15.36 7.69
C SER A 5 39.91 14.61 8.65
N LEU A 6 39.26 15.27 9.62
CA LEU A 6 38.43 14.55 10.60
C LEU A 6 37.16 13.98 9.94
N ALA A 7 36.57 14.73 9.01
CA ALA A 7 35.38 14.30 8.27
C ALA A 7 35.68 13.13 7.32
N ARG A 8 36.83 13.14 6.63
CA ARG A 8 37.29 12.01 5.78
C ARG A 8 37.61 10.76 6.59
N THR A 9 38.11 10.89 7.81
CA THR A 9 38.38 9.74 8.69
C THR A 9 37.09 9.06 9.17
N ILE A 10 36.02 9.83 9.41
CA ILE A 10 34.73 9.29 9.90
C ILE A 10 33.85 8.78 8.74
N PHE A 11 33.82 9.48 7.61
CA PHE A 11 32.86 9.23 6.52
C PHE A 11 33.48 8.68 5.22
N GLY A 12 34.80 8.52 5.15
CA GLY A 12 35.48 7.98 3.97
C GLY A 12 35.34 8.87 2.73
N ARG A 13 34.75 8.35 1.65
CA ARG A 13 34.50 9.10 0.40
C ARG A 13 33.28 10.04 0.47
N LEU A 14 32.47 9.96 1.53
CA LEU A 14 31.31 10.82 1.71
C LEU A 14 31.75 12.20 2.24
N THR A 15 31.43 13.24 1.47
CA THR A 15 31.64 14.65 1.86
C THR A 15 30.32 15.22 2.39
N PHE A 16 30.33 16.41 3.00
CA PHE A 16 29.09 17.08 3.42
C PHE A 16 28.13 17.36 2.24
N GLU A 17 28.65 17.46 1.01
CA GLU A 17 27.85 17.57 -0.23
C GLU A 17 27.21 16.24 -0.65
N SER A 18 27.71 15.10 -0.14
CA SER A 18 27.13 13.76 -0.37
C SER A 18 25.93 13.48 0.52
N PHE A 19 25.76 14.25 1.59
CA PHE A 19 24.51 14.27 2.33
C PHE A 19 23.54 15.16 1.56
N PRO A 20 22.32 14.72 1.32
CA PRO A 20 21.38 15.50 0.52
C PRO A 20 20.81 16.63 1.38
N ILE A 21 21.61 17.66 1.74
CA ILE A 21 21.24 18.74 2.68
C ILE A 21 19.99 19.53 2.22
N HIS A 22 19.70 19.45 0.91
CA HIS A 22 18.55 20.01 0.22
C HIS A 22 17.32 19.09 0.22
N GLU A 23 17.41 17.87 0.76
CA GLU A 23 16.27 16.98 0.86
C GLU A 23 15.25 17.44 1.90
N PRO A 24 13.95 17.27 1.60
CA PRO A 24 12.87 17.86 2.38
C PRO A 24 12.82 17.38 3.85
N ILE A 25 13.33 16.19 4.15
CA ILE A 25 13.44 15.69 5.54
C ILE A 25 14.45 16.50 6.37
N LEU A 26 15.49 17.04 5.75
CA LEU A 26 16.44 17.92 6.42
C LEU A 26 15.87 19.34 6.60
N LEU A 27 14.90 19.76 5.76
CA LEU A 27 14.13 20.97 6.02
C LEU A 27 13.23 20.84 7.25
N VAL A 28 12.60 19.67 7.48
CA VAL A 28 11.84 19.39 8.71
C VAL A 28 12.74 19.56 9.95
N THR A 29 13.97 19.05 9.86
CA THR A 29 14.97 19.18 10.93
C THR A 29 15.43 20.63 11.10
N LYS A 30 15.71 21.35 10.00
CA LYS A 30 16.10 22.77 9.98
C LYS A 30 15.05 23.67 10.64
N TYR A 31 13.78 23.45 10.32
CA TYR A 31 12.65 24.23 10.86
C TYR A 31 12.11 23.66 12.19
N LYS A 32 12.73 22.62 12.76
CA LYS A 32 12.34 21.98 14.04
C LYS A 32 10.87 21.52 14.06
N LEU A 33 10.37 21.05 12.92
CA LEU A 33 8.96 20.66 12.77
C LEU A 33 8.65 19.25 13.29
N TRP A 34 9.66 18.50 13.76
CA TRP A 34 9.49 17.13 14.28
C TRP A 34 8.48 17.04 15.43
N GLY A 35 8.55 17.96 16.40
CA GLY A 35 7.62 17.98 17.53
C GLY A 35 6.18 18.16 17.06
N TRP A 36 5.96 19.12 16.17
CA TRP A 36 4.65 19.40 15.57
C TRP A 36 4.13 18.23 14.72
N LEU A 37 4.96 17.64 13.85
CA LEU A 37 4.56 16.48 13.05
C LEU A 37 4.17 15.30 13.94
N TRP A 38 4.93 15.05 14.99
CA TRP A 38 4.64 13.97 15.93
C TRP A 38 3.29 14.19 16.63
N THR A 39 3.11 15.34 17.29
CA THR A 39 1.92 15.60 18.12
C THR A 39 0.67 15.87 17.30
N GLU A 40 0.78 16.55 16.16
CA GLU A 40 -0.37 16.98 15.39
C GLU A 40 -0.78 16.03 14.27
N TRP A 41 0.14 15.23 13.72
CA TRP A 41 -0.14 14.40 12.54
C TRP A 41 0.10 12.92 12.79
N PHE A 42 1.30 12.53 13.19
CA PHE A 42 1.64 11.10 13.24
C PHE A 42 0.85 10.34 14.30
N THR A 43 0.65 10.94 15.47
CA THR A 43 -0.14 10.35 16.55
C THR A 43 -1.58 10.88 16.62
N THR A 44 -2.08 11.53 15.56
CA THR A 44 -3.44 12.06 15.55
C THR A 44 -4.48 10.96 15.50
N VAL A 45 -5.60 11.18 16.19
CA VAL A 45 -6.80 10.34 16.11
C VAL A 45 -7.96 11.01 15.36
N ASP A 46 -7.81 12.29 15.00
CA ASP A 46 -8.80 13.04 14.24
C ASP A 46 -8.98 12.45 12.83
N HIS A 47 -10.18 11.95 12.55
CA HIS A 47 -10.56 11.38 11.25
C HIS A 47 -10.29 12.29 10.05
N LYS A 48 -10.32 13.63 10.23
CA LYS A 48 -10.01 14.59 9.16
C LYS A 48 -8.54 14.55 8.80
N LYS A 49 -7.65 14.62 9.80
CA LYS A 49 -6.21 14.57 9.59
C LYS A 49 -5.79 13.22 9.04
N ILE A 50 -6.35 12.13 9.55
CA ILE A 50 -6.12 10.78 9.00
C ILE A 50 -6.60 10.70 7.54
N GLY A 51 -7.78 11.24 7.22
CA GLY A 51 -8.28 11.31 5.85
C GLY A 51 -7.35 12.08 4.91
N ILE A 52 -6.81 13.22 5.36
CA ILE A 52 -5.81 14.00 4.62
C ILE A 52 -4.53 13.18 4.39
N MET A 53 -4.02 12.51 5.41
CA MET A 53 -2.81 11.69 5.28
C MET A 53 -2.99 10.53 4.29
N TYR A 54 -4.16 9.88 4.28
CA TYR A 54 -4.52 8.89 3.26
C TYR A 54 -4.50 9.45 1.84
N ILE A 55 -5.08 10.66 1.64
CA ILE A 55 -5.09 11.32 0.34
C ILE A 55 -3.66 11.68 -0.09
N ILE A 56 -2.84 12.20 0.81
CA ILE A 56 -1.43 12.51 0.55
C ILE A 56 -0.67 11.24 0.14
N LEU A 57 -0.83 10.14 0.88
CA LEU A 57 -0.23 8.85 0.53
C LEU A 57 -0.65 8.42 -0.88
N GLY A 58 -1.95 8.46 -1.18
CA GLY A 58 -2.48 8.11 -2.49
C GLY A 58 -1.90 8.96 -3.62
N ILE A 59 -1.71 10.27 -3.40
CA ILE A 59 -1.10 11.17 -4.38
C ILE A 59 0.40 10.86 -4.59
N ILE A 60 1.15 10.60 -3.51
CA ILE A 60 2.57 10.23 -3.60
C ILE A 60 2.72 8.93 -4.42
N MET A 61 1.89 7.94 -4.10
CA MET A 61 1.89 6.66 -4.79
C MET A 61 1.38 6.78 -6.23
N LEU A 62 0.47 7.72 -6.52
CA LEU A 62 0.00 8.02 -7.87
C LEU A 62 1.14 8.50 -8.75
N LEU A 63 2.01 9.39 -8.24
CA LEU A 63 3.17 9.85 -9.00
C LEU A 63 4.08 8.69 -9.39
N ARG A 64 4.33 7.77 -8.46
CA ARG A 64 5.16 6.59 -8.72
C ARG A 64 4.47 5.56 -9.62
N GLY A 65 3.16 5.36 -9.48
CA GLY A 65 2.38 4.50 -10.38
C GLY A 65 2.31 5.06 -11.79
N PHE A 66 2.16 6.37 -11.93
CA PHE A 66 2.13 7.07 -13.22
C PHE A 66 3.50 7.06 -13.91
N ALA A 67 4.60 7.21 -13.17
CA ALA A 67 5.95 7.04 -13.71
C ALA A 67 6.12 5.68 -14.38
N ASP A 68 5.68 4.59 -13.73
CA ASP A 68 5.72 3.25 -14.32
C ASP A 68 4.83 3.10 -15.54
N ALA A 69 3.65 3.71 -15.54
CA ALA A 69 2.76 3.71 -16.70
C ALA A 69 3.46 4.33 -17.92
N LEU A 70 4.09 5.50 -17.71
CA LEU A 70 4.87 6.16 -18.76
C LEU A 70 6.03 5.28 -19.22
N MET A 71 6.76 4.66 -18.30
CA MET A 71 7.86 3.76 -18.65
C MET A 71 7.40 2.58 -19.51
N MET A 72 6.32 1.89 -19.11
CA MET A 72 5.77 0.79 -19.90
C MET A 72 5.30 1.24 -21.28
N ARG A 73 4.61 2.38 -21.37
CA ARG A 73 4.12 2.91 -22.66
C ARG A 73 5.27 3.33 -23.57
N LEU A 74 6.31 3.95 -23.02
CA LEU A 74 7.53 4.29 -23.76
C LEU A 74 8.25 3.04 -24.26
N GLN A 75 8.37 2.00 -23.44
CA GLN A 75 8.97 0.72 -23.85
C GLN A 75 8.20 0.12 -25.03
N GLN A 76 6.87 0.07 -24.95
CA GLN A 76 6.04 -0.47 -26.04
C GLN A 76 6.15 0.36 -27.33
N ALA A 77 6.24 1.68 -27.22
CA ALA A 77 6.42 2.55 -28.37
C ALA A 77 7.80 2.36 -29.03
N MET A 78 8.86 2.22 -28.24
CA MET A 78 10.23 2.02 -28.74
C MET A 78 10.46 0.62 -29.29
N ALA A 79 9.86 -0.41 -28.70
CA ALA A 79 9.97 -1.79 -29.16
C ALA A 79 9.12 -2.10 -30.40
N PHE A 80 8.28 -1.14 -30.83
CA PHE A 80 7.46 -1.28 -32.03
C PHE A 80 8.36 -1.50 -33.26
N GLY A 81 7.97 -2.45 -34.11
CA GLY A 81 8.75 -2.80 -35.31
C GLY A 81 9.95 -3.74 -35.04
N GLY A 82 10.02 -4.37 -33.86
CA GLY A 82 11.01 -5.42 -33.56
C GLY A 82 12.29 -4.91 -32.91
N ALA A 83 12.35 -3.65 -32.50
CA ALA A 83 13.44 -3.15 -31.66
C ALA A 83 13.31 -3.70 -30.22
N GLU A 84 14.44 -3.83 -29.50
CA GLU A 84 14.42 -4.33 -28.12
C GLU A 84 13.85 -3.32 -27.12
N GLY A 85 13.85 -2.02 -27.44
CA GLY A 85 13.50 -0.96 -26.51
C GLY A 85 14.59 -0.73 -25.44
N TYR A 86 14.20 -0.22 -24.28
CA TYR A 86 15.11 0.11 -23.17
C TYR A 86 14.85 -0.67 -21.86
N LEU A 87 13.69 -1.31 -21.73
CA LEU A 87 13.38 -2.24 -20.64
C LEU A 87 13.45 -3.68 -21.16
N ASN A 88 14.34 -4.48 -20.57
CA ASN A 88 14.32 -5.93 -20.78
C ASN A 88 13.07 -6.55 -20.14
N ALA A 89 12.78 -7.81 -20.49
CA ALA A 89 11.60 -8.52 -19.98
C ALA A 89 11.55 -8.55 -18.44
N HIS A 90 12.69 -8.81 -17.80
CA HIS A 90 12.81 -8.86 -16.35
C HIS A 90 12.35 -7.58 -15.66
N HIS A 91 12.84 -6.41 -16.09
CA HIS A 91 12.43 -5.12 -15.53
C HIS A 91 11.02 -4.72 -15.96
N TYR A 92 10.61 -5.02 -17.19
CA TYR A 92 9.28 -4.69 -17.67
C TYR A 92 8.20 -5.39 -16.81
N ASP A 93 8.40 -6.68 -16.50
CA ASP A 93 7.46 -7.47 -15.71
C ASP A 93 7.37 -6.97 -14.26
N GLN A 94 8.49 -6.55 -13.66
CA GLN A 94 8.50 -5.92 -12.33
C GLN A 94 7.77 -4.58 -12.33
N VAL A 95 8.05 -3.71 -13.29
CA VAL A 95 7.40 -2.41 -13.44
C VAL A 95 5.89 -2.58 -13.64
N PHE A 96 5.48 -3.52 -14.50
CA PHE A 96 4.07 -3.83 -14.71
C PHE A 96 3.37 -4.33 -13.44
N SER A 97 4.00 -5.26 -12.73
CA SER A 97 3.45 -5.82 -11.50
C SER A 97 3.35 -4.75 -10.41
N ALA A 98 4.41 -3.98 -10.19
CA ALA A 98 4.44 -2.89 -9.22
C ALA A 98 3.42 -1.81 -9.55
N HIS A 99 3.30 -1.40 -10.82
CA HIS A 99 2.29 -0.44 -11.27
C HIS A 99 0.88 -0.90 -10.88
N GLY A 100 0.49 -2.12 -11.24
CA GLY A 100 -0.85 -2.63 -10.95
C GLY A 100 -1.12 -2.70 -9.44
N THR A 101 -0.17 -3.23 -8.66
CA THR A 101 -0.27 -3.30 -7.21
C THR A 101 -0.42 -1.90 -6.59
N ILE A 102 0.37 -0.93 -7.04
CA ILE A 102 0.33 0.43 -6.52
C ILE A 102 -0.97 1.14 -6.87
N MET A 103 -1.40 1.08 -8.12
CA MET A 103 -2.60 1.79 -8.57
C MET A 103 -3.86 1.32 -7.86
N ILE A 104 -3.99 0.02 -7.58
CA ILE A 104 -5.17 -0.52 -6.87
C ILE A 104 -5.02 -0.34 -5.36
N PHE A 105 -3.96 -0.89 -4.76
CA PHE A 105 -3.87 -1.02 -3.30
C PHE A 105 -3.32 0.22 -2.60
N PHE A 106 -2.53 1.04 -3.30
CA PHE A 106 -1.83 2.17 -2.68
C PHE A 106 -2.19 3.54 -3.30
N VAL A 107 -3.05 3.56 -4.33
CA VAL A 107 -3.66 4.78 -4.89
C VAL A 107 -5.17 4.75 -4.72
N ALA A 108 -5.88 3.85 -5.42
CA ALA A 108 -7.33 3.84 -5.43
C ALA A 108 -7.92 3.62 -4.03
N ILE A 109 -7.46 2.59 -3.31
CA ILE A 109 -7.93 2.31 -1.94
C ILE A 109 -7.64 3.48 -0.99
N PRO A 110 -6.39 3.98 -0.83
CA PRO A 110 -6.10 5.13 0.04
C PRO A 110 -6.87 6.39 -0.30
N LEU A 111 -7.03 6.74 -1.58
CA LEU A 111 -7.79 7.93 -1.97
C LEU A 111 -9.27 7.81 -1.55
N VAL A 112 -9.89 6.65 -1.81
CA VAL A 112 -11.29 6.42 -1.43
C VAL A 112 -11.44 6.36 0.10
N VAL A 113 -10.58 5.61 0.79
CA VAL A 113 -10.59 5.51 2.26
C VAL A 113 -10.34 6.85 2.91
N GLY A 114 -9.46 7.68 2.34
CA GLY A 114 -9.19 9.04 2.82
C GLY A 114 -10.40 9.96 2.69
N LEU A 115 -11.10 9.92 1.54
CA LEU A 115 -12.34 10.66 1.34
C LEU A 115 -13.45 10.20 2.28
N VAL A 116 -13.62 8.88 2.46
CA VAL A 116 -14.60 8.32 3.41
C VAL A 116 -14.27 8.77 4.82
N ASN A 117 -13.01 8.64 5.26
CA ASN A 117 -12.57 9.09 6.59
C ASN A 117 -12.86 10.56 6.83
N TYR A 118 -12.60 11.42 5.84
CA TYR A 118 -12.79 12.86 6.00
C TYR A 118 -14.28 13.24 6.00
N VAL A 119 -15.03 12.79 5.00
CA VAL A 119 -16.36 13.33 4.69
C VAL A 119 -17.48 12.57 5.42
N MET A 120 -17.37 11.25 5.56
CA MET A 120 -18.48 10.42 6.04
C MET A 120 -18.91 10.78 7.47
N PRO A 121 -18.01 10.91 8.48
CA PRO A 121 -18.43 11.24 9.84
C PRO A 121 -19.15 12.58 9.93
N LEU A 122 -18.71 13.57 9.13
CA LEU A 122 -19.34 14.89 9.05
C LEU A 122 -20.77 14.81 8.48
N GLN A 123 -20.98 14.00 7.43
CA GLN A 123 -22.27 13.84 6.80
C GLN A 123 -23.32 13.15 7.68
N ILE A 124 -22.90 12.27 8.58
CA ILE A 124 -23.81 11.62 9.54
C ILE A 124 -23.96 12.39 10.86
N GLY A 125 -23.28 13.53 11.00
CA GLY A 125 -23.29 14.36 12.21
C GLY A 125 -22.56 13.73 13.40
N ALA A 126 -21.60 12.83 13.15
CA ALA A 126 -20.74 12.26 14.18
C ALA A 126 -19.57 13.21 14.48
N ARG A 127 -19.10 13.20 15.73
CA ARG A 127 -17.93 14.01 16.14
C ARG A 127 -16.61 13.41 15.64
N ASP A 128 -16.57 12.09 15.60
CA ASP A 128 -15.42 11.28 15.17
C ASP A 128 -15.92 9.88 14.80
N VAL A 129 -15.01 8.99 14.44
CA VAL A 129 -15.25 7.57 14.14
C VAL A 129 -15.37 6.72 15.41
N ALA A 130 -15.92 5.50 15.28
CA ALA A 130 -16.18 4.60 16.40
C ALA A 130 -14.92 4.16 17.14
N PHE A 131 -13.83 3.93 16.42
CA PHE A 131 -12.55 3.50 16.97
C PHE A 131 -11.41 4.41 16.47
N PRO A 132 -11.19 5.59 17.09
CA PRO A 132 -10.23 6.58 16.60
C PRO A 132 -8.77 6.06 16.59
N PHE A 133 -8.36 5.32 17.62
CA PHE A 133 -7.03 4.69 17.65
C PHE A 133 -6.85 3.65 16.53
N LEU A 134 -7.88 2.82 16.32
CA LEU A 134 -7.85 1.81 15.27
C LEU A 134 -7.73 2.47 13.88
N ASN A 135 -8.35 3.64 13.72
CA ASN A 135 -8.25 4.43 12.50
C ASN A 135 -6.82 4.89 12.20
N ASN A 136 -6.10 5.35 13.22
CA ASN A 136 -4.69 5.72 13.10
C ASN A 136 -3.82 4.49 12.77
N LEU A 137 -4.05 3.37 13.46
CA LEU A 137 -3.34 2.11 13.18
C LEU A 137 -3.59 1.61 11.75
N SER A 138 -4.84 1.64 11.27
CA SER A 138 -5.20 1.29 9.90
C SER A 138 -4.40 2.07 8.87
N PHE A 139 -4.26 3.39 9.08
CA PHE A 139 -3.45 4.24 8.20
C PHE A 139 -1.99 3.81 8.19
N TRP A 140 -1.39 3.61 9.36
CA TRP A 140 0.03 3.23 9.44
C TRP A 140 0.33 1.83 8.91
N LEU A 141 -0.62 0.89 8.99
CA LEU A 141 -0.51 -0.41 8.33
C LEU A 141 -0.53 -0.26 6.80
N THR A 142 -1.38 0.62 6.26
CA THR A 142 -1.36 0.95 4.83
C THR A 142 -0.02 1.58 4.41
N VAL A 143 0.49 2.53 5.21
CA VAL A 143 1.80 3.15 4.97
C VAL A 143 2.93 2.11 5.02
N ALA A 144 2.93 1.22 6.00
CA ALA A 144 3.94 0.16 6.11
C ALA A 144 3.94 -0.76 4.88
N GLY A 145 2.77 -1.15 4.38
CA GLY A 145 2.65 -1.90 3.13
C GLY A 145 3.18 -1.11 1.92
N ALA A 146 2.83 0.18 1.80
CA ALA A 146 3.32 1.03 0.72
C ALA A 146 4.86 1.18 0.77
N LEU A 147 5.42 1.37 1.97
CA LEU A 147 6.86 1.47 2.19
C LEU A 147 7.57 0.17 1.81
N LEU A 148 7.02 -1.01 2.11
CA LEU A 148 7.62 -2.27 1.67
C LEU A 148 7.71 -2.37 0.14
N VAL A 149 6.66 -1.94 -0.58
CA VAL A 149 6.73 -1.86 -2.05
C VAL A 149 7.81 -0.88 -2.50
N MET A 150 7.92 0.29 -1.86
CA MET A 150 8.92 1.29 -2.24
C MET A 150 10.35 0.86 -1.90
N VAL A 151 10.56 0.10 -0.82
CA VAL A 151 11.88 -0.46 -0.45
C VAL A 151 12.35 -1.48 -1.49
N SER A 152 11.43 -2.28 -2.05
CA SER A 152 11.77 -3.28 -3.08
C SER A 152 12.41 -2.69 -4.34
N LEU A 153 12.23 -1.39 -4.59
CA LEU A 153 12.88 -0.67 -5.70
C LEU A 153 14.39 -0.53 -5.50
N PHE A 154 14.85 -0.44 -4.25
CA PHE A 154 16.25 -0.19 -3.90
C PHE A 154 16.95 -1.42 -3.34
N VAL A 155 16.21 -2.31 -2.67
CA VAL A 155 16.77 -3.48 -1.98
C VAL A 155 16.02 -4.74 -2.42
N GLY A 156 16.70 -5.57 -3.20
CA GLY A 156 16.09 -6.75 -3.82
C GLY A 156 15.37 -6.39 -5.11
N GLU A 157 14.19 -6.97 -5.30
CA GLU A 157 13.36 -6.75 -6.48
C GLU A 157 11.88 -6.93 -6.15
N PHE A 158 10.99 -6.47 -7.03
CA PHE A 158 9.55 -6.68 -6.88
C PHE A 158 9.06 -7.89 -7.68
N SER A 159 7.85 -8.37 -7.39
CA SER A 159 7.29 -9.53 -8.07
C SER A 159 7.19 -9.32 -9.59
N ARG A 160 7.41 -10.39 -10.36
CA ARG A 160 7.21 -10.47 -11.82
C ARG A 160 5.90 -11.18 -12.20
N GLY A 161 5.10 -11.59 -11.20
CA GLY A 161 3.89 -12.40 -11.40
C GLY A 161 2.61 -11.64 -11.73
N GLY A 162 2.72 -10.37 -12.14
CA GLY A 162 1.58 -9.46 -12.28
C GLY A 162 1.00 -9.01 -10.94
N TRP A 163 -0.01 -8.13 -10.99
CA TRP A 163 -0.60 -7.51 -9.80
C TRP A 163 -1.42 -8.47 -8.91
N LEU A 164 -1.68 -9.70 -9.38
CA LEU A 164 -2.30 -10.78 -8.61
C LEU A 164 -1.31 -11.92 -8.29
N ASN A 165 -0.02 -11.74 -8.59
CA ASN A 165 1.06 -12.64 -8.20
C ASN A 165 0.79 -14.13 -8.54
N TYR A 166 0.57 -14.43 -9.82
CA TYR A 166 0.08 -15.74 -10.27
C TYR A 166 0.99 -16.92 -9.83
N VAL A 167 0.45 -17.85 -9.03
CA VAL A 167 1.24 -18.87 -8.32
C VAL A 167 2.13 -19.76 -9.19
N PRO A 168 1.70 -20.28 -10.34
CA PRO A 168 2.61 -21.05 -11.20
C PRO A 168 3.84 -20.27 -11.61
N VAL A 169 3.81 -18.93 -11.62
CA VAL A 169 4.98 -18.07 -11.87
C VAL A 169 5.70 -17.73 -10.57
N THR A 170 4.97 -17.49 -9.48
CA THR A 170 5.48 -16.88 -8.25
C THR A 170 5.75 -17.88 -7.12
N ASN A 171 5.56 -19.17 -7.37
CA ASN A 171 5.99 -20.23 -6.46
C ASN A 171 7.51 -20.21 -6.27
N LEU A 172 7.99 -20.88 -5.23
CA LEU A 172 9.41 -20.87 -4.88
C LEU A 172 10.30 -21.51 -5.96
N GLN A 173 9.77 -22.46 -6.73
CA GLN A 173 10.48 -23.15 -7.80
C GLN A 173 10.80 -22.23 -8.99
N ASN A 174 9.85 -21.36 -9.37
CA ASN A 174 9.95 -20.51 -10.56
C ASN A 174 10.38 -19.07 -10.25
N SER A 175 10.07 -18.57 -9.04
CA SER A 175 10.53 -17.27 -8.54
C SER A 175 11.13 -17.44 -7.14
N PRO A 176 12.38 -17.94 -7.02
CA PRO A 176 13.07 -18.12 -5.75
C PRO A 176 13.53 -16.79 -5.12
N ASP A 177 13.41 -15.69 -5.86
CA ASP A 177 13.77 -14.35 -5.43
C ASP A 177 12.77 -13.76 -4.41
N THR A 178 13.12 -12.58 -3.90
CA THR A 178 12.37 -11.85 -2.86
C THR A 178 11.13 -11.14 -3.39
N GLY A 179 10.92 -11.08 -4.70
CA GLY A 179 9.85 -10.28 -5.33
C GLY A 179 8.45 -10.68 -4.88
N PRO A 180 8.06 -11.97 -4.99
CA PRO A 180 6.78 -12.44 -4.46
C PRO A 180 6.62 -12.21 -2.96
N ASP A 181 7.72 -12.23 -2.19
CA ASP A 181 7.68 -12.01 -0.73
C ASP A 181 7.39 -10.55 -0.38
N TYR A 182 8.00 -9.59 -1.10
CA TYR A 182 7.65 -8.17 -0.97
C TYR A 182 6.17 -7.93 -1.28
N TYR A 183 5.66 -8.52 -2.36
CA TYR A 183 4.24 -8.43 -2.72
C TYR A 183 3.34 -8.97 -1.59
N LEU A 184 3.64 -10.18 -1.10
CA LEU A 184 2.83 -10.86 -0.10
C LEU A 184 2.80 -10.09 1.22
N TRP A 185 3.95 -9.71 1.78
CA TRP A 185 3.99 -8.99 3.05
C TRP A 185 3.40 -7.58 2.95
N ALA A 186 3.66 -6.87 1.85
CA ALA A 186 3.10 -5.53 1.65
C ALA A 186 1.56 -5.55 1.67
N LEU A 187 0.95 -6.48 0.92
CA LEU A 187 -0.51 -6.58 0.86
C LEU A 187 -1.12 -7.27 2.09
N GLN A 188 -0.41 -8.18 2.75
CA GLN A 188 -0.87 -8.77 4.01
C GLN A 188 -1.06 -7.68 5.07
N ILE A 189 -0.05 -6.84 5.26
CA ILE A 189 -0.06 -5.76 6.27
C ILE A 189 -1.10 -4.71 5.89
N ALA A 190 -1.11 -4.26 4.63
CA ALA A 190 -2.10 -3.29 4.16
C ALA A 190 -3.54 -3.82 4.19
N GLY A 191 -3.73 -5.12 3.94
CA GLY A 191 -5.03 -5.81 3.99
C GLY A 191 -5.62 -5.84 5.39
N VAL A 192 -4.80 -6.09 6.42
CA VAL A 192 -5.21 -5.96 7.83
C VAL A 192 -5.66 -4.52 8.11
N GLY A 193 -4.86 -3.52 7.71
CA GLY A 193 -5.22 -2.11 7.87
C GLY A 193 -6.57 -1.75 7.23
N THR A 194 -6.80 -2.22 6.00
CA THR A 194 -8.04 -2.00 5.25
C THR A 194 -9.24 -2.66 5.94
N THR A 195 -9.10 -3.90 6.41
CA THR A 195 -10.16 -4.62 7.12
C THR A 195 -10.56 -3.89 8.41
N LEU A 196 -9.58 -3.44 9.20
CA LEU A 196 -9.82 -2.68 10.42
C LEU A 196 -10.50 -1.33 10.15
N SER A 197 -10.09 -0.64 9.08
CA SER A 197 -10.73 0.61 8.63
C SER A 197 -12.18 0.38 8.23
N ALA A 198 -12.46 -0.70 7.52
CA ALA A 198 -13.80 -1.03 7.07
C ALA A 198 -14.75 -1.34 8.24
N ILE A 199 -14.31 -2.14 9.21
CA ILE A 199 -15.05 -2.41 10.45
C ILE A 199 -15.36 -1.10 11.17
N ASN A 200 -14.36 -0.21 11.30
CA ASN A 200 -14.54 1.07 11.96
C ASN A 200 -15.59 1.94 11.27
N MET A 201 -15.55 2.07 9.94
CA MET A 201 -16.52 2.85 9.19
C MET A 201 -17.94 2.27 9.28
N VAL A 202 -18.10 0.94 9.20
CA VAL A 202 -19.42 0.29 9.33
C VAL A 202 -20.03 0.56 10.70
N VAL A 203 -19.27 0.37 11.78
CA VAL A 203 -19.75 0.62 13.14
C VAL A 203 -20.10 2.11 13.31
N THR A 204 -19.26 3.01 12.80
CA THR A 204 -19.51 4.46 12.83
C THR A 204 -20.84 4.81 12.17
N ILE A 205 -21.09 4.33 10.95
CA ILE A 205 -22.32 4.61 10.20
C ILE A 205 -23.55 4.03 10.89
N ILE A 206 -23.46 2.83 11.49
CA ILE A 206 -24.63 2.19 12.10
C ILE A 206 -24.95 2.79 13.47
N LYS A 207 -23.94 3.12 14.28
CA LYS A 207 -24.11 3.42 15.71
C LYS A 207 -23.93 4.88 16.11
N MET A 208 -23.27 5.72 15.30
CA MET A 208 -22.89 7.08 15.71
C MET A 208 -23.59 8.20 14.95
N ARG A 209 -24.65 7.90 14.19
CA ARG A 209 -25.42 8.93 13.49
C ARG A 209 -26.10 9.91 14.46
N ALA A 210 -26.32 11.12 13.98
CA ALA A 210 -27.09 12.13 14.68
C ALA A 210 -28.52 11.64 15.01
N PRO A 211 -29.08 12.02 16.17
CA PRO A 211 -30.45 11.68 16.54
C PRO A 211 -31.46 12.10 15.47
N GLY A 212 -32.43 11.23 15.14
CA GLY A 212 -33.47 11.49 14.13
C GLY A 212 -33.09 11.12 12.69
N MET A 213 -31.82 10.77 12.43
CA MET A 213 -31.36 10.27 11.14
C MET A 213 -31.58 8.75 11.01
N THR A 214 -32.65 8.35 10.32
CA THR A 214 -32.88 6.94 9.95
C THR A 214 -31.97 6.53 8.79
N MET A 215 -31.80 5.22 8.55
CA MET A 215 -30.96 4.70 7.45
C MET A 215 -31.27 5.36 6.10
N MET A 216 -32.55 5.44 5.73
CA MET A 216 -32.99 5.98 4.44
C MET A 216 -32.90 7.52 4.34
N LYS A 217 -32.52 8.21 5.41
CA LYS A 217 -32.27 9.66 5.42
C LYS A 217 -30.78 10.00 5.30
N MET A 218 -29.89 9.00 5.28
CA MET A 218 -28.45 9.25 5.08
C MET A 218 -28.16 9.73 3.65
N PRO A 219 -27.17 10.61 3.46
CA PRO A 219 -26.69 10.97 2.13
C PRO A 219 -26.24 9.75 1.31
N VAL A 220 -26.36 9.84 -0.01
CA VAL A 220 -25.98 8.75 -0.93
C VAL A 220 -24.52 8.34 -0.75
N PHE A 221 -23.62 9.30 -0.51
CA PHE A 221 -22.21 9.00 -0.23
C PHE A 221 -22.04 8.08 0.99
N CYS A 222 -22.71 8.36 2.11
CA CYS A 222 -22.70 7.49 3.30
C CYS A 222 -23.24 6.09 3.00
N TRP A 223 -24.28 5.98 2.17
CA TRP A 223 -24.79 4.68 1.73
C TRP A 223 -23.78 3.90 0.89
N THR A 224 -23.15 4.55 -0.08
CA THR A 224 -22.11 3.91 -0.89
C THR A 224 -20.91 3.50 -0.03
N ALA A 225 -20.50 4.36 0.91
CA ALA A 225 -19.45 4.04 1.88
C ALA A 225 -19.84 2.84 2.75
N LEU A 226 -21.09 2.76 3.23
CA LEU A 226 -21.55 1.62 4.00
C LEU A 226 -21.46 0.32 3.19
N CYS A 227 -21.98 0.30 1.96
CA CYS A 227 -21.93 -0.88 1.10
C CYS A 227 -20.48 -1.30 0.79
N SER A 228 -19.62 -0.34 0.40
CA SER A 228 -18.21 -0.63 0.12
C SER A 228 -17.47 -1.18 1.32
N ASN A 229 -17.68 -0.63 2.53
CA ASN A 229 -17.02 -1.14 3.73
C ASN A 229 -17.58 -2.50 4.18
N VAL A 230 -18.87 -2.77 4.02
CA VAL A 230 -19.45 -4.11 4.28
C VAL A 230 -18.83 -5.14 3.33
N LEU A 231 -18.70 -4.83 2.04
CA LEU A 231 -18.03 -5.70 1.07
C LEU A 231 -16.56 -5.91 1.45
N ALA A 232 -15.84 -4.85 1.84
CA ALA A 232 -14.46 -4.95 2.26
C ALA A 232 -14.28 -5.91 3.47
N ILE A 233 -15.18 -5.88 4.45
CA ILE A 233 -15.16 -6.81 5.59
C ILE A 233 -15.33 -8.27 5.13
N ALA A 234 -16.11 -8.52 4.09
CA ALA A 234 -16.35 -9.88 3.59
C ALA A 234 -15.20 -10.42 2.73
N ILE A 235 -14.62 -9.59 1.85
CA ILE A 235 -13.65 -10.04 0.83
C ILE A 235 -12.19 -10.05 1.33
N PHE A 236 -11.77 -9.04 2.10
CA PHE A 236 -10.35 -8.93 2.50
C PHE A 236 -9.86 -10.09 3.38
N PRO A 237 -10.68 -10.72 4.25
CA PRO A 237 -10.27 -11.92 4.96
C PRO A 237 -9.95 -13.10 4.05
N VAL A 238 -10.67 -13.26 2.92
CA VAL A 238 -10.39 -14.31 1.94
C VAL A 238 -9.03 -14.07 1.29
N LEU A 239 -8.76 -12.84 0.87
CA LEU A 239 -7.48 -12.44 0.29
C LEU A 239 -6.32 -12.63 1.28
N THR A 240 -6.53 -12.24 2.54
CA THR A 240 -5.60 -12.44 3.66
C THR A 240 -5.27 -13.92 3.87
N GLY A 241 -6.28 -14.79 3.75
CA GLY A 241 -6.12 -16.24 3.81
C GLY A 241 -5.33 -16.78 2.63
N ALA A 242 -5.66 -16.37 1.40
CA ALA A 242 -4.96 -16.80 0.19
C ALA A 242 -3.46 -16.45 0.22
N PHE A 243 -3.13 -15.22 0.64
CA PHE A 243 -1.75 -14.78 0.78
C PHE A 243 -1.02 -15.51 1.92
N ALA A 244 -1.69 -15.75 3.05
CA ALA A 244 -1.11 -16.55 4.13
C ALA A 244 -0.78 -17.98 3.67
N LEU A 245 -1.68 -18.65 2.95
CA LEU A 245 -1.43 -19.99 2.40
C LEU A 245 -0.26 -19.98 1.40
N LEU A 246 -0.16 -18.96 0.54
CA LEU A 246 0.96 -18.86 -0.40
C LEU A 246 2.29 -18.57 0.32
N MET A 247 2.27 -17.78 1.40
CA MET A 247 3.44 -17.60 2.26
C MET A 247 3.84 -18.92 2.92
N LEU A 248 2.90 -19.76 3.38
CA LEU A 248 3.22 -21.07 3.93
C LEU A 248 3.89 -21.98 2.89
N ASP A 249 3.42 -21.95 1.63
CA ASP A 249 4.04 -22.71 0.53
C ASP A 249 5.48 -22.26 0.29
N ARG A 250 5.76 -20.95 0.36
CA ARG A 250 7.10 -20.39 0.12
C ARG A 250 8.06 -20.54 1.31
N TYR A 251 7.59 -20.38 2.55
CA TYR A 251 8.45 -20.34 3.75
C TYR A 251 8.52 -21.66 4.52
N ILE A 252 7.43 -22.42 4.56
CA ILE A 252 7.31 -23.65 5.37
C ILE A 252 7.38 -24.90 4.47
N GLY A 253 7.17 -24.74 3.16
CA GLY A 253 7.17 -25.85 2.21
C GLY A 253 5.85 -26.65 2.25
N THR A 254 4.74 -25.97 2.56
CA THR A 254 3.41 -26.55 2.33
C THR A 254 3.11 -26.66 0.83
N ASN A 255 2.04 -27.36 0.48
CA ASN A 255 1.69 -27.69 -0.90
C ASN A 255 0.23 -27.32 -1.20
N PHE A 256 -0.20 -26.11 -0.85
CA PHE A 256 -1.57 -25.65 -1.12
C PHE A 256 -1.77 -25.37 -2.61
N PHE A 257 -0.82 -24.67 -3.23
CA PHE A 257 -0.92 -24.14 -4.58
C PHE A 257 0.22 -24.60 -5.51
N THR A 258 1.06 -25.54 -5.06
CA THR A 258 2.13 -26.16 -5.85
C THR A 258 1.58 -27.03 -6.98
N ASN A 259 2.41 -27.32 -7.99
CA ASN A 259 2.05 -28.28 -9.06
C ASN A 259 2.22 -29.74 -8.61
N ASP A 260 3.09 -29.97 -7.63
CA ASP A 260 3.43 -31.30 -7.12
C ASP A 260 2.72 -31.57 -5.78
N LEU A 261 2.85 -32.82 -5.31
CA LEU A 261 2.42 -33.25 -3.95
C LEU A 261 0.94 -32.98 -3.62
N GLY A 262 0.08 -32.86 -4.64
CA GLY A 262 -1.36 -32.71 -4.50
C GLY A 262 -1.86 -31.26 -4.41
N GLY A 263 -0.99 -30.26 -4.59
CA GLY A 263 -1.38 -28.85 -4.64
C GLY A 263 -2.23 -28.51 -5.87
N ASN A 264 -2.98 -27.40 -5.78
CA ASN A 264 -3.81 -26.93 -6.88
C ASN A 264 -3.62 -25.42 -7.11
N PRO A 265 -2.84 -25.00 -8.12
CA PRO A 265 -2.63 -23.59 -8.42
C PRO A 265 -3.92 -22.84 -8.83
N MET A 266 -4.92 -23.55 -9.36
CA MET A 266 -6.20 -22.93 -9.73
C MET A 266 -7.03 -22.56 -8.49
N MET A 267 -6.77 -23.19 -7.34
CA MET A 267 -7.41 -22.82 -6.08
C MET A 267 -7.02 -21.39 -5.67
N TYR A 268 -5.77 -20.99 -5.88
CA TYR A 268 -5.34 -19.60 -5.64
C TYR A 268 -6.13 -18.61 -6.48
N TRP A 269 -6.31 -18.91 -7.77
CA TRP A 269 -7.10 -18.05 -8.67
C TRP A 269 -8.54 -17.89 -8.18
N ASN A 270 -9.16 -18.98 -7.75
CA ASN A 270 -10.51 -18.91 -7.21
C ASN A 270 -10.55 -18.00 -5.96
N LEU A 271 -9.66 -18.23 -4.99
CA LEU A 271 -9.63 -17.46 -3.75
C LEU A 271 -9.37 -15.97 -3.94
N VAL A 272 -8.50 -15.59 -4.87
CA VAL A 272 -8.14 -14.18 -5.10
C VAL A 272 -9.22 -13.42 -5.89
N TRP A 273 -10.07 -14.12 -6.65
CA TRP A 273 -11.17 -13.53 -7.43
C TRP A 273 -12.55 -13.56 -6.75
N ILE A 274 -12.70 -14.24 -5.60
CA ILE A 274 -13.89 -14.18 -4.75
C ILE A 274 -14.08 -12.76 -4.20
#